data_AF-A0A4Q7UIY7-F1
#
_entry.id   AF-A0A4Q7UIY7-F1
#
_cell.length_a   1.000
_cell.length_b   1.000
_cell.length_c   1.000
_cell.angle_alpha   90.00
_cell.angle_beta   90.00
_cell.angle_gamma   90.00
#
_symmetry.space_group_name_H-M   'P 1'
#
loop_
_entity.id
_entity.type
_entity.pdbx_description
1 polymer ?
#
loop_
_entity_poly.entity_id
_entity_poly.type
_entity_poly.pdbx_seq_one_letter_code
_entity_poly.pdbx_strand_id
1 'polypeptide(L)'
;MRSSQVISSITDRPERPGRSLITANHEVIRRWARERGAKPATIAGTERDGRAGVLTFHIPGYRESSRIREITWDEWFHTFDLRRLNLIYQEQLRDGRQSSFFRTESPDREDG
;
A
#
# COMPACT_ATOMS: atom_id res chain seq x y z
N MET A 1 1.38 -6.70 21.60
CA MET A 1 2.56 -6.14 20.90
C MET A 1 2.07 -5.51 19.61
N ARG A 2 2.37 -4.23 19.32
CA ARG A 2 2.01 -3.66 18.00
C ARG A 2 2.80 -4.41 16.93
N SER A 3 2.09 -5.16 16.08
CA SER A 3 2.68 -6.04 15.06
C SER A 3 3.48 -5.24 14.03
N SER A 4 3.05 -4.02 13.75
CA SER A 4 3.62 -3.10 12.77
C SER A 4 4.16 -1.83 13.41
N GLN A 5 5.29 -1.34 12.89
CA GLN A 5 5.87 -0.05 13.25
C GLN A 5 5.24 1.07 12.41
N VAL A 6 4.84 2.18 13.04
CA VAL A 6 4.27 3.34 12.34
C VAL A 6 5.39 4.14 11.68
N ILE A 7 5.22 4.45 10.39
CA ILE A 7 6.11 5.31 9.61
C ILE A 7 5.32 6.54 9.21
N SER A 8 5.62 7.68 9.83
CA SER A 8 4.94 8.95 9.59
C SER A 8 5.70 9.87 8.64
N SER A 9 6.99 9.60 8.37
CA SER A 9 7.85 10.41 7.50
C SER A 9 8.74 9.54 6.60
N ILE A 10 9.22 10.10 5.50
CA ILE A 10 10.19 9.44 4.60
C ILE A 10 11.58 9.28 5.25
N THR A 11 11.82 9.94 6.37
CA THR A 11 13.07 9.86 7.15
C THR A 11 13.04 8.74 8.18
N ASP A 12 11.85 8.27 8.55
CA ASP A 12 11.69 7.14 9.45
C ASP A 12 12.22 5.86 8.79
N ARG A 13 12.86 5.03 9.61
CA ARG A 13 13.45 3.77 9.16
C ARG A 13 12.89 2.61 9.97
N PRO A 14 12.78 1.42 9.37
CA PRO A 14 12.39 0.22 10.09
C PRO A 14 13.40 -0.06 11.20
N GLU A 15 12.92 -0.46 12.37
CA GLU A 15 13.73 -0.89 13.50
C GLU A 15 14.65 -2.08 13.13
N ARG A 16 14.23 -2.91 12.18
CA ARG A 16 14.97 -4.09 11.70
C ARG A 16 14.49 -4.53 10.30
N PRO A 17 15.32 -5.25 9.52
CA PRO A 17 14.87 -5.87 8.27
C PRO A 17 13.71 -6.86 8.49
N GLY A 18 12.80 -6.98 7.51
CA GLY A 18 11.62 -7.82 7.63
C GLY A 18 10.53 -7.30 8.58
N ARG A 19 10.66 -6.06 9.09
CA ARG A 19 9.64 -5.42 9.93
C ARG A 19 8.45 -5.01 9.07
N SER A 20 7.25 -5.39 9.51
CA SER A 20 6.00 -4.83 8.99
C SER A 20 5.88 -3.37 9.42
N LEU A 21 5.63 -2.51 8.45
CA LEU A 21 5.48 -1.07 8.60
C LEU A 21 4.03 -0.69 8.29
N ILE A 22 3.55 0.37 8.92
CA ILE A 22 2.22 0.93 8.66
C ILE A 22 2.34 2.43 8.44
N THR A 23 1.72 2.94 7.39
CA THR A 23 1.71 4.38 7.07
C THR A 23 0.38 4.81 6.47
N ALA A 24 -0.02 6.04 6.78
CA ALA A 24 -1.05 6.76 6.04
C ALA A 24 -0.45 7.96 5.28
N ASN A 25 0.88 8.13 5.31
CA ASN A 25 1.54 9.27 4.68
C ASN A 25 1.71 9.03 3.17
N HIS A 26 1.11 9.89 2.36
CA HIS A 26 1.14 9.79 0.90
C HIS A 26 2.54 9.85 0.30
N GLU A 27 3.47 10.59 0.90
CA GLU A 27 4.85 10.68 0.43
C GLU A 27 5.61 9.38 0.65
N VAL A 28 5.40 8.74 1.80
CA VAL A 28 5.97 7.43 2.12
C VAL A 28 5.47 6.38 1.12
N ILE A 29 4.16 6.39 0.84
CA ILE A 29 3.53 5.48 -0.11
C ILE A 29 4.07 5.70 -1.52
N ARG A 30 4.16 6.96 -1.99
CA ARG A 30 4.72 7.31 -3.30
C ARG A 30 6.17 6.86 -3.44
N ARG A 31 6.98 7.07 -2.40
CA ARG A 31 8.38 6.64 -2.39
C ARG A 31 8.50 5.13 -2.48
N TRP A 32 7.79 4.41 -1.62
CA TRP A 32 7.79 2.94 -1.59
C TRP A 32 7.41 2.35 -2.96
N ALA A 33 6.38 2.92 -3.59
CA ALA A 33 5.92 2.51 -4.92
C ALA A 33 6.98 2.78 -5.99
N ARG A 34 7.54 4.00 -6.04
CA ARG A 34 8.56 4.40 -7.02
C ARG A 34 9.81 3.52 -6.96
N GLU A 35 10.28 3.16 -5.76
CA GLU A 35 11.46 2.30 -5.57
C GLU A 35 11.27 0.87 -6.14
N ARG A 36 10.03 0.48 -6.44
CA ARG A 36 9.66 -0.83 -7.01
C ARG A 36 9.14 -0.73 -8.44
N GLY A 37 9.15 0.47 -9.03
CA GLY A 37 8.45 0.72 -10.30
C GLY A 37 6.95 0.48 -10.21
N ALA A 38 6.39 0.52 -8.99
CA ALA A 38 4.98 0.29 -8.74
C ALA A 38 4.16 1.52 -9.12
N LYS A 39 3.01 1.30 -9.74
CA LYS A 39 2.05 2.35 -10.12
C LYS A 39 0.72 2.16 -9.38
N PRO A 40 0.06 3.26 -8.98
CA PRO A 40 -1.26 3.17 -8.34
C PRO A 40 -2.25 2.47 -9.28
N ALA A 41 -2.98 1.50 -8.74
CA ALA A 41 -3.91 0.71 -9.50
C ALA A 41 -5.14 0.30 -8.67
N THR A 42 -6.17 -0.19 -9.34
CA THR A 42 -7.37 -0.78 -8.76
C THR A 42 -7.66 -2.13 -9.40
N ILE A 43 -8.49 -2.95 -8.75
CA ILE A 43 -9.01 -4.19 -9.35
C ILE A 43 -10.36 -3.91 -10.02
N ALA A 44 -10.42 -4.11 -11.33
CA ALA A 44 -11.63 -4.00 -12.13
C ALA A 44 -12.74 -4.91 -11.56
N GLY A 45 -13.96 -4.37 -11.49
CA GLY A 45 -15.12 -5.09 -10.95
C GLY A 45 -15.20 -5.14 -9.42
N THR A 46 -14.27 -4.47 -8.71
CA THR A 46 -14.40 -4.21 -7.26
C THR A 46 -14.87 -2.80 -6.95
N GLU A 47 -15.03 -1.98 -7.99
CA GLU A 47 -15.50 -0.60 -7.90
C GLU A 47 -16.84 -0.51 -7.17
N ARG A 48 -16.98 0.50 -6.31
CA ARG A 48 -18.19 0.72 -5.53
C ARG A 48 -18.52 2.19 -5.56
N ASP A 49 -19.78 2.51 -5.84
CA ASP A 49 -20.25 3.90 -5.88
C ASP A 49 -19.49 4.78 -6.88
N GLY A 50 -19.10 4.20 -8.03
CA GLY A 50 -18.30 4.89 -9.05
C GLY A 50 -16.84 5.19 -8.66
N ARG A 51 -16.34 4.62 -7.56
CA ARG A 51 -14.97 4.81 -7.05
C ARG A 51 -14.15 3.53 -7.10
N ALA A 52 -12.82 3.69 -7.06
CA ALA A 52 -11.88 2.58 -6.97
C ALA A 52 -12.25 1.61 -5.82
N GLY A 53 -12.28 0.33 -6.14
CA GLY A 53 -12.68 -0.73 -5.22
C GLY A 53 -11.55 -1.14 -4.30
N VAL A 54 -10.86 -2.21 -4.68
CA VAL A 54 -9.64 -2.66 -4.03
C VAL A 54 -8.48 -1.80 -4.53
N LEU A 55 -7.89 -1.02 -3.61
CA LEU A 55 -6.66 -0.27 -3.88
C LEU A 55 -5.48 -1.24 -3.94
N THR A 56 -4.75 -1.18 -5.04
CA THR A 56 -3.60 -2.04 -5.30
C THR A 56 -2.47 -1.25 -5.97
N PHE A 57 -1.35 -1.92 -6.25
CA PHE A 57 -0.28 -1.38 -7.05
C PHE A 57 0.04 -2.34 -8.19
N HIS A 58 0.17 -1.79 -9.39
CA HIS A 58 0.71 -2.51 -10.53
C HIS A 58 2.23 -2.51 -10.41
N ILE A 59 2.82 -3.67 -10.14
CA ILE A 59 4.27 -3.84 -10.02
C ILE A 59 4.72 -4.74 -11.19
N PRO A 60 5.59 -4.27 -12.09
CA PRO A 60 6.02 -5.07 -13.25
C PRO A 60 6.69 -6.37 -12.79
N GLY A 61 6.23 -7.51 -13.34
CA GLY A 61 6.73 -8.85 -12.98
C GLY A 61 6.27 -9.37 -11.61
N TYR A 62 5.32 -8.71 -10.94
CA TYR A 62 4.78 -9.14 -9.65
C TYR A 62 3.25 -9.08 -9.63
N ARG A 63 2.63 -10.26 -9.45
CA ARG A 63 1.15 -10.44 -9.39
C ARG A 63 0.44 -9.74 -10.55
N GLU A 64 0.85 -10.04 -11.77
CA GLU A 64 0.17 -9.55 -12.96
C GLU A 64 -1.23 -10.19 -13.06
N SER A 65 -2.23 -9.38 -13.41
CA SER A 65 -3.62 -9.83 -13.53
C SER A 65 -4.35 -8.92 -14.50
N SER A 66 -5.14 -9.50 -15.40
CA SER A 66 -5.92 -8.73 -16.39
C SER A 66 -6.96 -7.80 -15.78
N ARG A 67 -7.25 -7.95 -14.48
CA ARG A 67 -8.16 -7.09 -13.71
C ARG A 67 -7.45 -5.88 -13.11
N ILE A 68 -6.12 -5.82 -13.10
CA ILE A 68 -5.39 -4.66 -12.60
C ILE A 68 -5.56 -3.53 -13.60
N ARG A 69 -6.12 -2.42 -13.14
CA ARG A 69 -6.24 -1.18 -13.90
C ARG A 69 -5.40 -0.10 -13.25
N GLU A 70 -4.42 0.41 -13.97
CA GLU A 70 -3.65 1.58 -13.55
C GLU A 70 -4.59 2.79 -13.46
N ILE A 71 -4.51 3.52 -12.34
CA ILE A 71 -5.29 4.74 -12.08
C ILE A 71 -4.35 5.88 -11.71
N THR A 72 -4.87 7.08 -11.54
CA THR A 72 -4.06 8.20 -11.07
C THR A 72 -3.76 8.10 -9.57
N TRP A 73 -2.67 8.74 -9.13
CA TRP A 73 -2.40 8.90 -7.70
C TRP A 73 -3.52 9.64 -6.98
N ASP A 74 -4.15 10.61 -7.65
CA ASP A 74 -5.27 11.38 -7.11
C ASP A 74 -6.46 10.46 -6.77
N GLU A 75 -6.91 9.64 -7.72
CA GLU A 75 -8.02 8.70 -7.49
C GLU A 75 -7.70 7.66 -6.42
N TRP A 76 -6.45 7.18 -6.40
CA TRP A 76 -5.98 6.21 -5.42
C TRP A 76 -6.00 6.81 -4.01
N PHE A 77 -5.40 8.00 -3.83
CA PHE A 77 -5.36 8.68 -2.54
C PHE A 77 -6.74 9.18 -2.11
N HIS A 78 -7.55 9.69 -3.04
CA HIS A 78 -8.93 10.07 -2.75
C HIS A 78 -9.70 8.94 -2.08
N THR A 79 -9.63 7.73 -2.63
CA THR A 79 -10.28 6.55 -2.04
C THR A 79 -9.62 6.13 -0.72
N PHE A 80 -8.29 6.21 -0.64
CA PHE A 80 -7.51 5.85 0.54
C PHE A 80 -7.85 6.73 1.74
N ASP A 81 -7.87 8.05 1.55
CA ASP A 81 -8.20 9.04 2.57
C ASP A 81 -9.67 9.02 2.94
N LEU A 82 -10.56 8.92 1.94
CA LEU A 82 -12.01 8.83 2.16
C LEU A 82 -12.37 7.65 3.08
N ARG A 83 -11.68 6.52 2.88
CA ARG A 83 -11.85 5.30 3.69
C ARG A 83 -10.94 5.23 4.91
N ARG A 84 -10.14 6.29 5.15
CA ARG A 84 -9.17 6.42 6.26
C ARG A 84 -8.29 5.19 6.40
N LEU A 85 -7.82 4.65 5.27
CA LEU A 85 -7.04 3.43 5.23
C LEU A 85 -5.62 3.66 5.73
N ASN A 86 -4.98 2.57 6.13
CA ASN A 86 -3.55 2.48 6.35
C ASN A 86 -2.93 1.52 5.33
N LEU A 87 -1.75 1.88 4.83
CA LEU A 87 -0.92 0.98 4.06
C LEU A 87 0.01 0.23 5.01
N ILE A 88 -0.17 -1.08 5.09
CA ILE A 88 0.75 -2.00 5.73
C ILE A 88 1.70 -2.51 4.66
N TYR A 89 2.99 -2.37 4.85
CA TYR A 89 3.99 -2.77 3.85
C TYR A 89 5.25 -3.31 4.53
N GLN A 90 6.11 -3.93 3.73
CA GLN A 90 7.47 -4.26 4.16
C GLN A 90 8.45 -3.62 3.18
N GLU A 91 9.51 -3.00 3.71
CA GLU A 91 10.59 -2.48 2.86
C GLU A 91 11.46 -3.62 2.33
N GLN A 92 11.89 -4.51 3.23
CA GLN A 92 12.83 -5.58 2.93
C GLN A 92 12.34 -6.88 3.56
N LEU A 93 12.67 -8.00 2.92
CA LEU A 93 12.57 -9.33 3.51
C LEU A 93 13.63 -9.47 4.61
N ARG A 94 13.54 -10.55 5.40
CA ARG A 94 14.53 -10.85 6.47
C ARG A 94 15.97 -10.97 5.96
N ASP A 95 16.10 -11.37 4.70
CA ASP A 95 17.37 -11.56 3.99
C ASP A 95 17.89 -10.26 3.33
N GLY A 96 17.26 -9.11 3.57
CA GLY A 96 17.67 -7.81 3.02
C GLY A 96 17.20 -7.51 1.60
N ARG A 97 16.64 -8.50 0.88
CA ARG A 97 16.04 -8.28 -0.45
C ARG A 97 14.80 -7.37 -0.37
N GLN A 98 14.58 -6.55 -1.40
CA GLN A 98 13.39 -5.69 -1.49
C GLN A 98 12.10 -6.53 -1.43
N SER A 99 11.14 -6.09 -0.60
CA SER A 99 9.83 -6.75 -0.48
C SER A 99 8.76 -6.01 -1.27
N SER A 100 7.96 -6.73 -2.06
CA SER A 100 6.77 -6.20 -2.75
C SER A 100 5.49 -6.41 -1.94
N PHE A 101 5.60 -6.82 -0.67
CA PHE A 101 4.45 -7.03 0.20
C PHE A 101 3.81 -5.70 0.60
N PHE A 102 2.50 -5.60 0.34
CA PHE A 102 1.66 -4.54 0.85
C PHE A 102 0.24 -5.05 1.09
N ARG A 103 -0.51 -4.33 1.93
CA ARG A 103 -1.93 -4.52 2.20
C ARG A 103 -2.52 -3.20 2.65
N THR A 104 -3.74 -2.89 2.23
CA THR A 104 -4.51 -1.78 2.80
C THR A 104 -5.45 -2.31 3.88
N GLU A 105 -5.48 -1.65 5.03
CA GLU A 105 -6.35 -1.99 6.16
C GLU A 105 -7.09 -0.75 6.65
N SER A 106 -8.36 -0.91 7.02
CA SER A 106 -9.09 0.12 7.75
C SER A 106 -8.74 0.01 9.24
N PRO A 107 -8.28 1.09 9.91
CA PRO A 107 -8.04 1.07 11.35
C PRO A 107 -9.31 0.81 12.16
N ASP A 108 -10.47 1.13 11.58
CA ASP A 108 -11.81 0.96 12.15
C ASP A 108 -12.42 -0.41 11.82
N ARG A 109 -11.63 -1.37 11.31
CA ARG A 109 -12.13 -2.73 11.12
C ARG A 109 -12.27 -3.40 12.48
N GLU A 110 -13.34 -3.07 13.18
CA GLU A 110 -13.91 -3.92 14.22
C GLU A 110 -14.19 -5.27 13.54
N ASP A 111 -13.56 -6.31 14.08
CA ASP A 111 -13.85 -7.71 13.76
C ASP A 111 -15.33 -7.93 14.06
N GLY A 112 -16.14 -8.07 13.01
CA GLY A 112 -17.55 -8.45 13.10
C GLY A 112 -17.71 -9.93 12.86
#